data_AF-A0A848ZH09-F1
#
_entry.id   AF-A0A848ZH09-F1
#
_cell.length_a   1.000
_cell.length_b   1.000
_cell.length_c   1.000
_cell.angle_alpha   90.00
_cell.angle_beta   90.00
_cell.angle_gamma   90.00
#
_symmetry.space_group_name_H-M   'P 1'
#
loop_
_entity.id
_entity.type
_entity.pdbx_description
1 polymer ?
#
loop_
_entity_poly.entity_id
_entity_poly.type
_entity_poly.pdbx_seq_one_letter_code
_entity_poly.pdbx_strand_id
1 'polypeptide(L)'
;PNIKAIKTKAIETDATHIGAISDILIAINLGIATDTWDNIPYSDATDGPDNNFPTFDTQEQIYTEIFSLLDSAIAALEGPDDSGFSLGSSDLIYGGDSEQWLRAAYTIKARYQLHLVNKGVVAPNEVLSSIANGFTSNDDNFEMAYNEKNINPWYSAEILARATGNLSNDIASQLVSSMNGDYYPFESTALTIDPRLPLFAEIGDETEWKGFVSGGAGIAPDGSDANTRFKTDGYYTSVDSPLLLISYAEAKFIEAEAAFLANGGNTSSTGSSPEAYNAYLEGIQASMEMYDVDGSDYLADGAIAVGEGELMLHHIMKEKYIHNFLNPETFVDYRRYDFSDEVFTGLQIRLEEASDDSEFFGQWFRRAIYPSTELNRNEANVVANQQTPVTGVWWDN
;
A
#
# COMPACT_ATOMS: atom_id res chain seq x y z
N PRO A 1 -21.07 -12.68 2.00
CA PRO A 1 -21.25 -13.03 3.43
C PRO A 1 -20.58 -11.96 4.29
N ASN A 2 -21.27 -11.40 5.28
CA ASN A 2 -20.68 -10.39 6.17
C ASN A 2 -19.62 -11.08 7.06
N ILE A 3 -18.38 -10.58 7.14
CA ILE A 3 -17.28 -11.15 7.94
C ILE A 3 -17.71 -11.32 9.41
N LYS A 4 -18.54 -10.41 9.94
CA LYS A 4 -19.13 -10.54 11.29
C LYS A 4 -19.92 -11.84 11.46
N ALA A 5 -20.71 -12.24 10.46
CA ALA A 5 -21.48 -13.47 10.51
C ALA A 5 -20.58 -14.72 10.49
N ILE A 6 -19.46 -14.65 9.77
CA ILE A 6 -18.44 -15.73 9.77
C ILE A 6 -17.81 -15.82 11.16
N LYS A 7 -17.37 -14.70 11.74
CA LYS A 7 -16.79 -14.64 13.09
C LYS A 7 -17.76 -15.17 14.15
N THR A 8 -19.01 -14.71 14.15
CA THR A 8 -20.04 -15.20 15.07
C THR A 8 -20.21 -16.71 14.93
N LYS A 9 -20.25 -17.23 13.69
CA LYS A 9 -20.41 -18.66 13.49
C LYS A 9 -19.19 -19.46 13.96
N ALA A 10 -17.99 -18.96 13.71
CA ALA A 10 -16.74 -19.55 14.16
C ALA A 10 -16.71 -19.70 15.69
N ILE A 11 -17.15 -18.67 16.42
CA ILE A 11 -17.28 -18.71 17.89
C ILE A 11 -18.29 -19.77 18.34
N GLU A 12 -19.46 -19.86 17.70
CA GLU A 12 -20.48 -20.87 18.03
C GLU A 12 -20.01 -22.32 17.82
N THR A 13 -19.05 -22.51 16.92
CA THR A 13 -18.54 -23.83 16.52
C THR A 13 -17.12 -24.11 17.02
N ASP A 14 -16.59 -23.25 17.89
CA ASP A 14 -15.21 -23.31 18.40
C ASP A 14 -14.13 -23.37 17.30
N ALA A 15 -14.43 -22.85 16.09
CA ALA A 15 -13.51 -22.82 14.95
C ALA A 15 -12.54 -21.63 15.08
N THR A 16 -11.58 -21.75 15.99
CA THR A 16 -10.70 -20.67 16.45
C THR A 16 -9.92 -20.03 15.30
N HIS A 17 -9.38 -20.81 14.37
CA HIS A 17 -8.60 -20.28 13.25
C HIS A 17 -9.47 -19.51 12.24
N ILE A 18 -10.70 -19.96 11.99
CA ILE A 18 -11.65 -19.21 11.14
C ILE A 18 -12.04 -17.88 11.79
N GLY A 19 -12.18 -17.87 13.12
CA GLY A 19 -12.37 -16.65 13.91
C GLY A 19 -11.19 -15.68 13.74
N ALA A 20 -9.96 -16.18 13.87
CA ALA A 20 -8.74 -15.39 13.69
C ALA A 20 -8.61 -14.77 12.29
N ILE A 21 -8.91 -15.56 11.24
CA ILE A 21 -8.92 -15.07 9.85
C ILE A 21 -9.95 -13.94 9.70
N SER A 22 -11.12 -14.07 10.33
CA SER A 22 -12.13 -13.01 10.32
C SER A 22 -11.62 -11.72 10.98
N ASP A 23 -10.86 -11.83 12.07
CA ASP A 23 -10.26 -10.69 12.77
C ASP A 23 -9.21 -9.97 11.92
N ILE A 24 -8.35 -10.71 11.24
CA ILE A 24 -7.37 -10.15 10.29
C ILE A 24 -8.09 -9.37 9.18
N LEU A 25 -9.13 -9.96 8.59
CA LEU A 25 -9.90 -9.31 7.52
C LEU A 25 -10.64 -8.07 8.01
N ILE A 26 -11.20 -8.08 9.23
CA ILE A 26 -11.81 -6.88 9.84
C ILE A 26 -10.74 -5.79 10.03
N ALA A 27 -9.59 -6.13 10.61
CA ALA A 27 -8.50 -5.19 10.85
C ALA A 27 -8.03 -4.50 9.56
N ILE A 28 -7.86 -5.26 8.47
CA ILE A 28 -7.53 -4.71 7.13
C ILE A 28 -8.58 -3.68 6.68
N ASN A 29 -9.86 -4.03 6.75
CA ASN A 29 -10.94 -3.15 6.30
C ASN A 29 -11.03 -1.88 7.15
N LEU A 30 -10.79 -1.99 8.46
CA LEU A 30 -10.73 -0.83 9.35
C LEU A 30 -9.55 0.08 9.01
N GLY A 31 -8.37 -0.49 8.78
CA GLY A 31 -7.17 0.25 8.40
C GLY A 31 -7.38 1.04 7.11
N ILE A 32 -7.85 0.38 6.03
CA ILE A 32 -8.14 1.04 4.76
C ILE A 32 -9.15 2.20 4.96
N ALA A 33 -10.23 1.96 5.70
CA ALA A 33 -11.26 2.96 5.91
C ALA A 33 -10.76 4.15 6.75
N THR A 34 -10.09 3.90 7.88
CA THR A 34 -9.60 4.98 8.75
C THR A 34 -8.45 5.75 8.10
N ASP A 35 -7.56 5.10 7.37
CA ASP A 35 -6.48 5.79 6.66
C ASP A 35 -7.00 6.63 5.48
N THR A 36 -8.24 6.39 5.05
CA THR A 36 -8.93 7.19 4.02
C THR A 36 -9.72 8.35 4.62
N TRP A 37 -10.48 8.11 5.68
CA TRP A 37 -11.49 9.05 6.19
C TRP A 37 -11.26 9.56 7.62
N ASP A 38 -10.24 9.08 8.33
CA ASP A 38 -10.00 9.34 9.76
C ASP A 38 -11.03 8.62 10.64
N ASN A 39 -11.96 9.34 11.27
CA ASN A 39 -13.00 8.74 12.12
C ASN A 39 -14.01 7.96 11.26
N ILE A 40 -14.43 6.78 11.69
CA ILE A 40 -15.35 5.92 10.93
C ILE A 40 -16.38 5.24 11.85
N PRO A 41 -17.59 4.93 11.36
CA PRO A 41 -18.53 4.13 12.13
C PRO A 41 -18.03 2.68 12.24
N TYR A 42 -17.86 2.17 13.47
CA TYR A 42 -17.47 0.77 13.70
C TYR A 42 -18.20 0.11 14.87
N SER A 43 -17.97 0.59 16.10
CA SER A 43 -18.47 -0.02 17.35
C SER A 43 -19.96 -0.35 17.32
N ASP A 44 -20.77 0.62 16.89
CA ASP A 44 -22.23 0.48 16.77
C ASP A 44 -22.70 0.26 15.32
N ALA A 45 -21.78 0.11 14.35
CA ALA A 45 -22.08 0.12 12.92
C ALA A 45 -22.97 -1.04 12.45
N THR A 46 -23.09 -2.09 13.28
CA THR A 46 -23.81 -3.31 12.94
C THR A 46 -25.03 -3.56 13.84
N ASP A 47 -25.47 -2.54 14.56
CA ASP A 47 -26.63 -2.59 15.46
C ASP A 47 -27.95 -2.25 14.77
N GLY A 48 -27.97 -2.19 13.43
CA GLY A 48 -29.21 -2.05 12.67
C GLY A 48 -30.13 -3.26 12.87
N PRO A 49 -31.43 -3.06 13.15
CA PRO A 49 -32.19 -1.80 13.05
C PRO A 49 -32.28 -0.96 14.33
N ASP A 50 -31.70 -1.41 15.46
CA ASP A 50 -31.81 -0.74 16.76
C ASP A 50 -31.04 0.59 16.80
N ASN A 51 -29.92 0.66 16.07
CA ASN A 51 -29.21 1.91 15.77
C ASN A 51 -29.06 2.10 14.25
N ASN A 52 -29.71 3.13 13.70
CA ASN A 52 -29.62 3.49 12.27
C ASN A 52 -28.66 4.66 12.00
N PHE A 53 -28.07 5.23 13.06
CA PHE A 53 -27.18 6.39 12.99
C PHE A 53 -25.93 6.13 13.86
N PRO A 54 -25.12 5.11 13.50
CA PRO A 54 -23.93 4.76 14.27
C PRO A 54 -23.00 5.96 14.41
N THR A 55 -22.46 6.16 15.60
CA THR A 55 -21.43 7.16 15.87
C THR A 55 -20.12 6.77 15.19
N PHE A 56 -19.26 7.76 14.96
CA PHE A 56 -17.95 7.51 14.38
C PHE A 56 -16.95 7.37 15.53
N ASP A 57 -16.27 6.24 15.57
CA ASP A 57 -15.15 6.04 16.49
C ASP A 57 -13.95 6.84 15.99
N THR A 58 -13.14 7.36 16.91
CA THR A 58 -11.96 8.12 16.52
C THR A 58 -10.93 7.22 15.85
N GLN A 59 -10.10 7.75 14.96
CA GLN A 59 -9.03 6.97 14.34
C GLN A 59 -8.10 6.32 15.39
N GLU A 60 -7.82 6.99 16.51
CA GLU A 60 -7.04 6.40 17.62
C GLU A 60 -7.73 5.17 18.23
N GLN A 61 -9.06 5.22 18.43
CA GLN A 61 -9.84 4.08 18.91
C GLN A 61 -9.84 2.94 17.88
N ILE A 62 -9.95 3.27 16.59
CA ILE A 62 -9.90 2.29 15.51
C ILE A 62 -8.52 1.60 15.43
N TYR A 63 -7.42 2.34 15.54
CA TYR A 63 -6.07 1.73 15.58
C TYR A 63 -5.89 0.83 16.82
N THR A 64 -6.43 1.25 17.97
CA THR A 64 -6.45 0.41 19.18
C THR A 64 -7.18 -0.92 18.92
N GLU A 65 -8.33 -0.86 18.25
CA GLU A 65 -9.08 -2.06 17.87
C GLU A 65 -8.34 -2.91 16.83
N ILE A 66 -7.72 -2.30 15.81
CA ILE A 66 -6.91 -3.00 14.80
C ILE A 66 -5.85 -3.86 15.48
N PHE A 67 -5.09 -3.29 16.43
CA PHE A 67 -4.08 -4.06 17.15
C PHE A 67 -4.69 -5.13 18.05
N SER A 68 -5.81 -4.85 18.72
CA SER A 68 -6.54 -5.84 19.52
C SER A 68 -6.99 -7.06 18.69
N LEU A 69 -7.52 -6.82 17.49
CA LEU A 69 -7.95 -7.87 16.55
C LEU A 69 -6.76 -8.69 16.05
N LEU A 70 -5.67 -8.03 15.64
CA LEU A 70 -4.47 -8.70 15.14
C LEU A 70 -3.78 -9.51 16.25
N ASP A 71 -3.68 -8.97 17.47
CA ASP A 71 -3.11 -9.68 18.62
C ASP A 71 -3.94 -10.90 18.99
N SER A 72 -5.27 -10.78 18.97
CA SER A 72 -6.18 -11.89 19.22
C SER A 72 -6.07 -12.97 18.14
N ALA A 73 -5.95 -12.55 16.86
CA ALA A 73 -5.78 -13.47 15.75
C ALA A 73 -4.44 -14.23 15.80
N ILE A 74 -3.34 -13.53 16.09
CA ILE A 74 -2.01 -14.12 16.27
C ILE A 74 -2.07 -15.18 17.38
N ALA A 75 -2.57 -14.81 18.57
CA ALA A 75 -2.64 -15.74 19.69
C ALA A 75 -3.52 -16.98 19.40
N ALA A 76 -4.60 -16.81 18.62
CA ALA A 76 -5.46 -17.91 18.20
C ALA A 76 -4.80 -18.83 17.17
N LEU A 77 -4.06 -18.28 16.20
CA LEU A 77 -3.36 -19.04 15.16
C LEU A 77 -2.10 -19.75 15.67
N GLU A 78 -1.44 -19.22 16.70
CA GLU A 78 -0.37 -19.91 17.43
C GLU A 78 -0.89 -21.11 18.25
N GLY A 79 -2.18 -21.09 18.59
CA GLY A 79 -2.86 -22.14 19.34
C GLY A 79 -3.41 -23.28 18.45
N PRO A 80 -3.75 -24.44 19.04
CA PRO A 80 -4.43 -25.51 18.32
C PRO A 80 -5.87 -25.13 17.94
N ASP A 81 -6.37 -25.68 16.83
CA ASP A 81 -7.78 -25.68 16.45
C ASP A 81 -8.29 -27.12 16.34
N ASP A 82 -9.08 -27.53 17.33
CA ASP A 82 -9.67 -28.88 17.42
C ASP A 82 -11.09 -28.96 16.84
N SER A 83 -11.58 -27.90 16.19
CA SER A 83 -12.96 -27.81 15.69
C SER A 83 -13.25 -28.77 14.52
N GLY A 84 -12.20 -29.18 13.81
CA GLY A 84 -12.30 -30.01 12.60
C GLY A 84 -12.81 -29.25 11.37
N PHE A 85 -12.99 -27.93 11.45
CA PHE A 85 -13.32 -27.09 10.29
C PHE A 85 -12.06 -26.62 9.58
N SER A 86 -12.12 -26.57 8.25
CA SER A 86 -11.08 -25.98 7.41
C SER A 86 -11.75 -25.27 6.24
N LEU A 87 -11.23 -24.09 5.87
CA LEU A 87 -11.76 -23.32 4.75
C LEU A 87 -11.41 -23.97 3.40
N GLY A 88 -10.24 -24.61 3.30
CA GLY A 88 -9.74 -25.18 2.04
C GLY A 88 -9.83 -24.16 0.90
N SER A 89 -10.33 -24.61 -0.26
CA SER A 89 -10.54 -23.75 -1.44
C SER A 89 -11.62 -22.67 -1.28
N SER A 90 -12.29 -22.56 -0.13
CA SER A 90 -13.20 -21.45 0.16
C SER A 90 -12.45 -20.19 0.61
N ASP A 91 -11.23 -20.37 1.11
CA ASP A 91 -10.27 -19.28 1.29
C ASP A 91 -9.56 -19.04 -0.04
N LEU A 92 -9.71 -17.82 -0.56
CA LEU A 92 -9.18 -17.41 -1.86
C LEU A 92 -7.78 -16.82 -1.78
N ILE A 93 -7.22 -16.68 -0.56
CA ILE A 93 -5.90 -16.11 -0.33
C ILE A 93 -4.91 -17.26 -0.10
N TYR A 94 -5.06 -18.01 1.00
CA TYR A 94 -4.10 -19.05 1.40
C TYR A 94 -4.67 -20.47 1.42
N GLY A 95 -5.88 -20.67 0.88
CA GLY A 95 -6.50 -22.00 0.82
C GLY A 95 -6.71 -22.65 2.20
N GLY A 96 -6.80 -21.86 3.27
CA GLY A 96 -6.95 -22.31 4.65
C GLY A 96 -5.65 -22.63 5.37
N ASP A 97 -4.49 -22.22 4.85
CA ASP A 97 -3.20 -22.37 5.50
C ASP A 97 -3.05 -21.38 6.68
N SER A 98 -3.18 -21.90 7.90
CA SER A 98 -3.10 -21.12 9.13
C SER A 98 -1.73 -20.50 9.37
N GLU A 99 -0.63 -21.12 8.89
CA GLU A 99 0.71 -20.57 9.08
C GLU A 99 0.94 -19.36 8.18
N GLN A 100 0.44 -19.39 6.94
CA GLN A 100 0.45 -18.22 6.05
C GLN A 100 -0.42 -17.09 6.60
N TRP A 101 -1.61 -17.41 7.15
CA TRP A 101 -2.44 -16.42 7.84
C TRP A 101 -1.76 -15.82 9.07
N LEU A 102 -1.00 -16.62 9.83
CA LEU A 102 -0.22 -16.13 10.97
C LEU A 102 0.87 -15.15 10.54
N ARG A 103 1.65 -15.50 9.51
CA ARG A 103 2.67 -14.60 8.93
C ARG A 103 2.04 -13.31 8.38
N ALA A 104 0.88 -13.41 7.74
CA ALA A 104 0.11 -12.25 7.29
C ALA A 104 -0.31 -11.35 8.46
N ALA A 105 -0.80 -11.91 9.56
CA ALA A 105 -1.21 -11.15 10.73
C ALA A 105 -0.03 -10.33 11.31
N TYR A 106 1.15 -10.93 11.44
CA TYR A 106 2.36 -10.24 11.89
C TYR A 106 2.81 -9.14 10.92
N THR A 107 2.81 -9.42 9.62
CA THR A 107 3.21 -8.45 8.60
C THR A 107 2.23 -7.26 8.53
N ILE A 108 0.93 -7.51 8.60
CA ILE A 108 -0.11 -6.45 8.64
C ILE A 108 0.00 -5.64 9.93
N LYS A 109 0.27 -6.29 11.07
CA LYS A 109 0.51 -5.60 12.34
C LYS A 109 1.73 -4.67 12.25
N ALA A 110 2.82 -5.14 11.64
CA ALA A 110 4.01 -4.33 11.44
C ALA A 110 3.75 -3.10 10.54
N ARG A 111 2.96 -3.25 9.47
CA ARG A 111 2.52 -2.11 8.64
C ARG A 111 1.79 -1.06 9.49
N TYR A 112 0.75 -1.45 10.21
CA TYR A 112 0.00 -0.48 11.03
C TYR A 112 0.81 0.09 12.19
N GLN A 113 1.75 -0.66 12.75
CA GLN A 113 2.72 -0.13 13.72
C GLN A 113 3.60 0.95 13.08
N LEU A 114 4.09 0.73 11.86
CA LEU A 114 4.92 1.69 11.12
C LEU A 114 4.16 2.99 10.82
N HIS A 115 2.85 2.94 10.61
CA HIS A 115 2.02 4.14 10.45
C HIS A 115 2.15 5.10 11.64
N LEU A 116 2.35 4.56 12.84
CA LEU A 116 2.34 5.30 14.09
C LEU A 116 3.74 5.68 14.61
N VAL A 117 4.80 5.32 13.88
CA VAL A 117 6.18 5.61 14.27
C VAL A 117 6.45 7.11 14.26
N ASN A 118 6.13 7.82 13.17
CA ASN A 118 6.34 9.27 13.08
C ASN A 118 5.41 10.07 14.01
N LYS A 119 4.26 9.49 14.37
CA LYS A 119 3.34 10.00 15.39
C LYS A 119 3.94 9.90 16.81
N GLY A 120 4.95 9.04 17.01
CA GLY A 120 5.61 8.81 18.29
C GLY A 120 4.83 7.89 19.24
N VAL A 121 3.84 7.16 18.73
CA VAL A 121 3.03 6.22 19.53
C VAL A 121 3.65 4.82 19.56
N VAL A 122 4.35 4.44 18.48
CA VAL A 122 5.04 3.16 18.36
C VAL A 122 6.54 3.39 18.12
N ALA A 123 7.40 2.62 18.78
CA ALA A 123 8.83 2.66 18.51
C ALA A 123 9.19 1.80 17.28
N PRO A 124 10.20 2.19 16.46
CA PRO A 124 10.64 1.38 15.33
C PRO A 124 11.01 -0.08 15.69
N ASN A 125 11.57 -0.31 16.89
CA ASN A 125 11.90 -1.66 17.37
C ASN A 125 10.67 -2.56 17.59
N GLU A 126 9.50 -1.99 17.83
CA GLU A 126 8.25 -2.76 17.93
C GLU A 126 7.81 -3.27 16.55
N VAL A 127 8.01 -2.45 15.50
CA VAL A 127 7.80 -2.87 14.09
C VAL A 127 8.73 -4.03 13.75
N LEU A 128 10.03 -3.89 14.08
CA LEU A 128 11.03 -4.95 13.86
C LEU A 128 10.67 -6.27 14.57
N SER A 129 10.14 -6.16 15.80
CA SER A 129 9.72 -7.34 16.57
C SER A 129 8.54 -8.08 15.92
N SER A 130 7.58 -7.35 15.34
CA SER A 130 6.45 -7.95 14.63
C SER A 130 6.88 -8.53 13.27
N ILE A 131 7.62 -7.77 12.46
CA ILE A 131 7.96 -8.17 11.08
C ILE A 131 8.91 -9.38 11.05
N ALA A 132 9.70 -9.60 12.10
CA ALA A 132 10.55 -10.79 12.24
C ALA A 132 9.77 -12.12 12.29
N ASN A 133 8.46 -12.07 12.56
CA ASN A 133 7.56 -13.24 12.53
C ASN A 133 6.61 -13.22 11.32
N GLY A 134 6.81 -12.25 10.41
CA GLY A 134 5.98 -12.04 9.24
C GLY A 134 6.33 -12.97 8.08
N PHE A 135 6.04 -12.49 6.88
CA PHE A 135 6.36 -13.15 5.62
C PHE A 135 7.84 -13.52 5.50
N THR A 136 8.09 -14.65 4.83
CA THR A 136 9.42 -15.25 4.67
C THR A 136 9.83 -15.41 3.21
N SER A 137 8.89 -15.30 2.28
CA SER A 137 9.13 -15.33 0.84
C SER A 137 7.91 -14.78 0.08
N ASN A 138 8.02 -14.61 -1.23
CA ASN A 138 6.90 -14.21 -2.09
C ASN A 138 5.71 -15.20 -2.07
N ASP A 139 5.91 -16.46 -1.67
CA ASP A 139 4.81 -17.44 -1.51
C ASP A 139 3.85 -17.04 -0.38
N ASP A 140 4.27 -16.14 0.52
CA ASP A 140 3.44 -15.63 1.61
C ASP A 140 2.65 -14.36 1.22
N ASN A 141 2.73 -13.89 -0.03
CA ASN A 141 2.07 -12.64 -0.44
C ASN A 141 0.56 -12.69 -0.18
N PHE A 142 0.01 -11.62 0.40
CA PHE A 142 -1.43 -11.49 0.57
C PHE A 142 -2.03 -10.96 -0.73
N GLU A 143 -2.51 -11.88 -1.55
CA GLU A 143 -3.08 -11.55 -2.86
C GLU A 143 -4.43 -12.21 -3.12
N MET A 144 -5.30 -11.49 -3.81
CA MET A 144 -6.58 -12.00 -4.30
C MET A 144 -6.44 -12.40 -5.76
N ALA A 145 -6.62 -13.69 -6.03
CA ALA A 145 -6.57 -14.22 -7.39
C ALA A 145 -7.81 -13.85 -8.22
N TYR A 146 -7.59 -13.54 -9.49
CA TYR A 146 -8.63 -13.28 -10.50
C TYR A 146 -8.59 -14.32 -11.61
N ASN A 147 -9.59 -14.34 -12.49
CA ASN A 147 -9.69 -15.27 -13.62
C ASN A 147 -10.62 -14.73 -14.70
N GLU A 148 -10.80 -15.48 -15.78
CA GLU A 148 -11.65 -15.09 -16.92
C GLU A 148 -13.13 -14.78 -16.57
N LYS A 149 -13.63 -15.24 -15.41
CA LYS A 149 -15.02 -14.99 -14.96
C LYS A 149 -15.10 -13.83 -13.99
N ASN A 150 -14.15 -13.75 -13.06
CA ASN A 150 -13.97 -12.63 -12.15
C ASN A 150 -12.67 -11.96 -12.58
N ILE A 151 -12.78 -11.03 -13.53
CA ILE A 151 -11.63 -10.40 -14.16
C ILE A 151 -11.00 -9.34 -13.24
N ASN A 152 -9.70 -9.13 -13.37
CA ASN A 152 -8.96 -8.12 -12.63
C ASN A 152 -9.61 -6.71 -12.79
N PRO A 153 -9.79 -5.94 -11.70
CA PRO A 153 -10.38 -4.60 -11.77
C PRO A 153 -9.56 -3.57 -12.56
N TRP A 154 -8.23 -3.63 -12.54
CA TRP A 154 -7.37 -2.76 -13.35
C TRP A 154 -7.44 -3.12 -14.83
N TYR A 155 -7.53 -4.40 -15.20
CA TYR A 155 -7.84 -4.79 -16.58
C TYR A 155 -9.15 -4.15 -17.06
N SER A 156 -10.18 -4.17 -16.21
CA SER A 156 -11.49 -3.57 -16.52
C SER A 156 -11.42 -2.05 -16.65
N ALA A 157 -10.77 -1.39 -15.69
CA ALA A 157 -10.70 0.06 -15.58
C ALA A 157 -9.77 0.69 -16.61
N GLU A 158 -8.71 0.00 -17.00
CA GLU A 158 -7.65 0.59 -17.84
C GLU A 158 -7.66 0.02 -19.26
N ILE A 159 -7.71 -1.30 -19.41
CA ILE A 159 -7.57 -1.93 -20.74
C ILE A 159 -8.91 -1.98 -21.48
N LEU A 160 -9.97 -2.52 -20.85
CA LEU A 160 -11.29 -2.59 -21.47
C LEU A 160 -11.89 -1.19 -21.67
N ALA A 161 -11.74 -0.30 -20.69
CA ALA A 161 -12.21 1.06 -20.81
C ALA A 161 -11.57 1.77 -22.02
N ARG A 162 -10.24 1.74 -22.12
CA ARG A 162 -9.49 2.30 -23.25
C ARG A 162 -9.88 1.68 -24.60
N ALA A 163 -10.03 0.36 -24.66
CA ALA A 163 -10.41 -0.35 -25.89
C ALA A 163 -11.83 -0.01 -26.37
N THR A 164 -12.70 0.43 -25.46
CA THR A 164 -14.10 0.79 -25.76
C THR A 164 -14.33 2.30 -25.87
N GLY A 165 -13.28 3.11 -25.72
CA GLY A 165 -13.37 4.57 -25.73
C GLY A 165 -13.99 5.18 -24.47
N ASN A 166 -14.07 4.41 -23.38
CA ASN A 166 -14.38 4.93 -22.06
C ASN A 166 -13.15 5.61 -21.44
N LEU A 167 -13.39 6.40 -20.39
CA LEU A 167 -12.32 7.00 -19.61
C LEU A 167 -11.43 5.91 -18.99
N SER A 168 -10.12 6.04 -19.17
CA SER A 168 -9.06 5.27 -18.55
C SER A 168 -8.00 6.23 -18.02
N ASN A 169 -7.13 5.75 -17.15
CA ASN A 169 -5.99 6.48 -16.62
C ASN A 169 -4.71 6.18 -17.43
N ASP A 170 -3.76 7.10 -17.35
CA ASP A 170 -2.40 6.94 -17.88
C ASP A 170 -1.38 7.00 -16.73
N ILE A 171 -0.12 6.64 -17.00
CA ILE A 171 0.90 6.45 -15.96
C ILE A 171 1.55 7.79 -15.61
N ALA A 172 1.55 8.15 -14.33
CA ALA A 172 2.11 9.39 -13.85
C ALA A 172 3.64 9.47 -14.03
N SER A 173 4.15 10.68 -14.28
CA SER A 173 5.59 10.96 -14.42
C SER A 173 6.40 10.56 -13.19
N GLN A 174 5.83 10.61 -11.99
CA GLN A 174 6.53 10.22 -10.76
C GLN A 174 7.05 8.78 -10.83
N LEU A 175 6.22 7.82 -11.26
CA LEU A 175 6.64 6.43 -11.40
C LEU A 175 7.68 6.29 -12.52
N VAL A 176 7.39 6.87 -13.69
CA VAL A 176 8.25 6.73 -14.88
C VAL A 176 9.64 7.31 -14.62
N SER A 177 9.73 8.52 -14.07
CA SER A 177 10.99 9.21 -13.79
C SER A 177 11.78 8.60 -12.62
N SER A 178 11.11 7.88 -11.71
CA SER A 178 11.78 7.03 -10.72
C SER A 178 12.42 5.77 -11.32
N MET A 179 11.98 5.35 -12.50
CA MET A 179 12.33 4.07 -13.12
C MET A 179 13.18 4.20 -14.39
N ASN A 180 13.16 5.32 -15.11
CA ASN A 180 13.94 5.51 -16.34
C ASN A 180 15.33 6.14 -16.09
N GLY A 181 15.65 6.46 -14.84
CA GLY A 181 16.92 7.09 -14.45
C GLY A 181 16.92 8.62 -14.41
N ASP A 182 15.78 9.29 -14.61
CA ASP A 182 15.69 10.76 -14.56
C ASP A 182 16.01 11.32 -13.17
N TYR A 183 15.32 10.80 -12.14
CA TYR A 183 15.55 11.21 -10.75
C TYR A 183 16.67 10.43 -10.08
N TYR A 184 16.92 9.20 -10.54
CA TYR A 184 17.91 8.28 -9.99
C TYR A 184 18.80 7.74 -11.12
N PRO A 185 19.78 8.52 -11.59
CA PRO A 185 20.63 8.12 -12.71
C PRO A 185 21.35 6.82 -12.40
N PHE A 186 21.21 5.84 -13.28
CA PHE A 186 21.95 4.58 -13.18
C PHE A 186 23.45 4.87 -13.35
N GLU A 187 24.27 4.31 -12.46
CA GLU A 187 25.73 4.44 -12.51
C GLU A 187 26.37 3.34 -13.37
N SER A 188 25.54 2.52 -14.02
CA SER A 188 25.92 1.50 -14.99
C SER A 188 25.59 1.92 -16.43
N THR A 189 26.40 1.42 -17.37
CA THR A 189 26.09 1.50 -18.81
C THR A 189 25.21 0.35 -19.30
N ALA A 190 24.95 -0.64 -18.44
CA ALA A 190 24.09 -1.79 -18.74
C ALA A 190 22.60 -1.48 -18.58
N LEU A 191 22.27 -0.51 -17.72
CA LEU A 191 20.90 -0.11 -17.42
C LEU A 191 20.61 1.26 -18.01
N THR A 192 19.47 1.35 -18.67
CA THR A 192 18.88 2.62 -19.12
C THR A 192 17.46 2.81 -18.58
N ILE A 193 16.94 1.79 -17.90
CA ILE A 193 15.58 1.73 -17.33
C ILE A 193 15.53 0.58 -16.32
N ASP A 194 14.69 0.72 -15.31
CA ASP A 194 14.29 -0.33 -14.39
C ASP A 194 13.56 -1.45 -15.16
N PRO A 195 13.99 -2.71 -15.05
CA PRO A 195 13.44 -3.82 -15.82
C PRO A 195 11.95 -4.09 -15.54
N ARG A 196 11.38 -3.55 -14.45
CA ARG A 196 9.95 -3.69 -14.11
C ARG A 196 9.05 -2.73 -14.90
N LEU A 197 9.55 -1.57 -15.34
CA LEU A 197 8.71 -0.55 -16.00
C LEU A 197 8.01 -1.10 -17.27
N PRO A 198 8.68 -1.88 -18.15
CA PRO A 198 8.03 -2.53 -19.28
C PRO A 198 7.03 -3.63 -18.94
N LEU A 199 6.82 -3.99 -17.68
CA LEU A 199 5.74 -4.89 -17.23
C LEU A 199 4.52 -4.11 -16.74
N PHE A 200 4.73 -2.89 -16.26
CA PHE A 200 3.67 -2.01 -15.75
C PHE A 200 3.04 -1.21 -16.89
N ALA A 201 3.87 -0.78 -17.83
CA ALA A 201 3.53 0.21 -18.82
C ALA A 201 4.06 -0.10 -20.23
N GLU A 202 3.51 0.61 -21.21
CA GLU A 202 3.89 0.57 -22.62
C GLU A 202 3.93 1.97 -23.23
N ILE A 203 4.78 2.15 -24.25
CA ILE A 203 4.97 3.42 -24.97
C ILE A 203 4.70 3.30 -26.49
N GLY A 204 4.19 2.15 -26.95
CA GLY A 204 3.97 1.89 -28.37
C GLY A 204 5.28 1.84 -29.16
N ASP A 205 5.35 2.58 -30.27
CA ASP A 205 6.51 2.63 -31.17
C ASP A 205 7.54 3.72 -30.78
N GLU A 206 7.33 4.39 -29.64
CA GLU A 206 8.23 5.42 -29.13
C GLU A 206 9.51 4.83 -28.54
N THR A 207 10.56 5.65 -28.45
CA THR A 207 11.88 5.23 -27.93
C THR A 207 12.20 5.74 -26.53
N GLU A 208 11.42 6.70 -26.04
CA GLU A 208 11.66 7.39 -24.76
C GLU A 208 10.41 7.27 -23.89
N TRP A 209 10.60 6.97 -22.60
CA TRP A 209 9.53 6.81 -21.64
C TRP A 209 9.15 8.15 -21.03
N LYS A 210 7.91 8.59 -21.26
CA LYS A 210 7.41 9.89 -20.79
C LYS A 210 6.09 9.72 -20.06
N GLY A 211 6.16 9.75 -18.73
CA GLY A 211 4.97 9.71 -17.88
C GLY A 211 4.24 11.06 -17.84
N PHE A 212 2.98 11.00 -17.46
CA PHE A 212 2.06 12.13 -17.46
C PHE A 212 2.20 12.96 -16.18
N VAL A 213 2.38 14.27 -16.33
CA VAL A 213 2.31 15.20 -15.20
C VAL A 213 0.87 15.24 -14.69
N SER A 214 0.65 14.97 -13.40
CA SER A 214 -0.68 15.05 -12.79
C SER A 214 -1.25 16.47 -12.94
N GLY A 215 -2.49 16.61 -13.42
CA GLY A 215 -3.08 17.92 -13.75
C GLY A 215 -2.53 18.58 -15.03
N GLY A 216 -1.50 18.01 -15.67
CA GLY A 216 -0.80 18.60 -16.82
C GLY A 216 -1.47 18.42 -18.19
N ALA A 217 -2.71 17.94 -18.24
CA ALA A 217 -3.49 17.78 -19.47
C ALA A 217 -2.77 17.05 -20.64
N GLY A 218 -1.93 16.05 -20.33
CA GLY A 218 -1.28 15.19 -21.34
C GLY A 218 0.22 15.42 -21.54
N ILE A 219 0.83 16.35 -20.80
CA ILE A 219 2.27 16.66 -20.95
C ILE A 219 3.16 15.82 -20.03
N ALA A 220 4.42 15.69 -20.44
CA ALA A 220 5.54 15.19 -19.66
C ALA A 220 6.28 16.33 -18.94
N PRO A 221 7.18 16.04 -17.99
CA PRO A 221 7.92 17.08 -17.24
C PRO A 221 8.78 18.01 -18.11
N ASP A 222 9.23 17.55 -19.28
CA ASP A 222 9.97 18.35 -20.26
C ASP A 222 9.08 19.30 -21.10
N GLY A 223 7.76 19.27 -20.88
CA GLY A 223 6.76 20.04 -21.61
C GLY A 223 6.36 19.47 -22.97
N SER A 224 6.91 18.31 -23.36
CA SER A 224 6.46 17.57 -24.54
C SER A 224 5.24 16.69 -24.24
N ASP A 225 4.67 16.06 -25.25
CA ASP A 225 3.56 15.11 -25.08
C ASP A 225 4.05 13.86 -24.32
N ALA A 226 3.31 13.45 -23.29
CA ALA A 226 3.55 12.19 -22.60
C ALA A 226 3.02 11.00 -23.43
N ASN A 227 3.58 9.80 -23.20
CA ASN A 227 3.32 8.62 -24.03
C ASN A 227 3.16 7.31 -23.24
N THR A 228 3.38 7.31 -21.92
CA THR A 228 3.37 6.08 -21.12
C THR A 228 1.98 5.71 -20.62
N ARG A 229 1.48 4.55 -21.03
CA ARG A 229 0.16 4.03 -20.62
C ARG A 229 0.28 2.69 -19.91
N PHE A 230 -0.79 2.27 -19.23
CA PHE A 230 -0.89 0.90 -18.74
C PHE A 230 -0.65 -0.10 -19.87
N LYS A 231 0.20 -1.09 -19.58
CA LYS A 231 0.55 -2.15 -20.53
C LYS A 231 -0.66 -3.03 -20.82
N THR A 232 -0.89 -3.34 -22.09
CA THR A 232 -1.87 -4.37 -22.45
C THR A 232 -1.31 -5.75 -22.10
N ASP A 233 -2.08 -6.55 -21.37
CA ASP A 233 -1.63 -7.85 -20.83
C ASP A 233 -0.33 -7.74 -20.00
N GLY A 234 -0.19 -6.62 -19.27
CA GLY A 234 0.91 -6.39 -18.32
C GLY A 234 0.68 -7.08 -16.98
N TYR A 235 1.64 -6.94 -16.06
CA TYR A 235 1.57 -7.63 -14.77
C TYR A 235 0.33 -7.25 -13.94
N TYR A 236 -0.06 -5.97 -13.92
CA TYR A 236 -1.23 -5.48 -13.17
C TYR A 236 -2.54 -5.56 -13.95
N THR A 237 -2.43 -5.71 -15.27
CA THR A 237 -3.50 -5.45 -16.23
C THR A 237 -3.71 -6.63 -17.16
N SER A 238 -3.29 -7.84 -16.80
CA SER A 238 -3.82 -9.06 -17.41
C SER A 238 -5.18 -9.40 -16.79
N VAL A 239 -5.96 -10.23 -17.49
CA VAL A 239 -7.31 -10.60 -17.06
C VAL A 239 -7.30 -11.29 -15.69
N ASP A 240 -6.25 -12.05 -15.40
CA ASP A 240 -6.08 -12.92 -14.24
C ASP A 240 -5.03 -12.40 -13.24
N SER A 241 -4.43 -11.23 -13.48
CA SER A 241 -3.53 -10.57 -12.54
C SER A 241 -4.13 -10.55 -11.14
N PRO A 242 -3.38 -10.97 -10.10
CA PRO A 242 -3.86 -10.87 -8.74
C PRO A 242 -3.95 -9.40 -8.30
N LEU A 243 -4.77 -9.13 -7.28
CA LEU A 243 -4.68 -7.87 -6.53
C LEU A 243 -3.93 -8.10 -5.23
N LEU A 244 -2.82 -7.40 -5.09
CA LEU A 244 -1.93 -7.46 -3.94
C LEU A 244 -2.40 -6.49 -2.84
N LEU A 245 -2.58 -7.00 -1.62
CA LEU A 245 -2.83 -6.17 -0.45
C LEU A 245 -1.53 -5.77 0.25
N ILE A 246 -0.69 -6.76 0.53
CA ILE A 246 0.65 -6.64 1.12
C ILE A 246 1.53 -7.79 0.62
N SER A 247 2.81 -7.53 0.41
CA SER A 247 3.77 -8.50 -0.12
C SER A 247 4.96 -8.71 0.80
N TYR A 248 5.76 -9.72 0.49
CA TYR A 248 7.06 -9.95 1.10
C TYR A 248 8.05 -8.83 0.80
N ALA A 249 8.08 -8.32 -0.44
CA ALA A 249 8.94 -7.19 -0.78
C ALA A 249 8.58 -5.94 0.05
N GLU A 250 7.29 -5.66 0.24
CA GLU A 250 6.86 -4.59 1.14
C GLU A 250 7.25 -4.88 2.60
N ALA A 251 7.07 -6.11 3.08
CA ALA A 251 7.52 -6.52 4.41
C ALA A 251 9.01 -6.22 4.63
N LYS A 252 9.84 -6.42 3.61
CA LYS A 252 11.27 -6.09 3.63
C LYS A 252 11.55 -4.59 3.58
N PHE A 253 10.76 -3.81 2.86
CA PHE A 253 10.86 -2.35 2.93
C PHE A 253 10.38 -1.80 4.29
N ILE A 254 9.39 -2.42 4.93
CA ILE A 254 8.97 -2.13 6.32
C ILE A 254 10.12 -2.42 7.28
N GLU A 255 10.77 -3.58 7.16
CA GLU A 255 11.96 -3.96 7.95
C GLU A 255 13.10 -2.95 7.74
N ALA A 256 13.41 -2.60 6.48
CA ALA A 256 14.46 -1.64 6.13
C ALA A 256 14.19 -0.25 6.73
N GLU A 257 12.97 0.27 6.57
CA GLU A 257 12.56 1.56 7.10
C GLU A 257 12.62 1.58 8.64
N ALA A 258 12.05 0.55 9.29
CA ALA A 258 12.05 0.46 10.75
C ALA A 258 13.47 0.34 11.31
N ALA A 259 14.35 -0.45 10.69
CA ALA A 259 15.75 -0.57 11.09
C ALA A 259 16.52 0.75 10.88
N PHE A 260 16.24 1.47 9.78
CA PHE A 260 16.83 2.79 9.53
C PHE A 260 16.45 3.79 10.61
N LEU A 261 15.16 3.85 10.98
CA LEU A 261 14.65 4.73 12.04
C LEU A 261 15.15 4.30 13.44
N ALA A 262 15.22 2.99 13.71
CA ALA A 262 15.77 2.46 14.97
C ALA A 262 17.24 2.83 15.18
N ASN A 263 17.99 2.97 14.08
CA ASN A 263 19.38 3.43 14.08
C ASN A 263 19.53 4.97 14.22
N GLY A 264 18.43 5.69 14.46
CA GLY A 264 18.43 7.15 14.60
C GLY A 264 18.34 7.92 13.28
N GLY A 265 18.03 7.23 12.18
CA GLY A 265 17.79 7.86 10.89
C GLY A 265 16.56 8.77 10.89
N ASN A 266 16.59 9.79 10.04
CA ASN A 266 15.47 10.67 9.72
C ASN A 266 15.49 11.00 8.21
N THR A 267 14.59 11.86 7.75
CA THR A 267 14.39 12.17 6.32
C THR A 267 15.66 12.61 5.58
N SER A 268 16.61 13.23 6.25
CA SER A 268 17.86 13.72 5.65
C SER A 268 19.12 12.98 6.13
N SER A 269 18.96 11.88 6.88
CA SER A 269 20.11 11.13 7.40
C SER A 269 20.73 10.26 6.31
N THR A 270 22.05 10.17 6.34
CA THR A 270 22.86 9.30 5.47
C THR A 270 23.55 8.25 6.32
N GLY A 271 23.48 7.01 5.87
CA GLY A 271 24.03 5.85 6.56
C GLY A 271 23.03 5.18 7.48
N SER A 272 23.14 3.86 7.61
CA SER A 272 22.22 3.05 8.41
C SER A 272 22.92 1.88 9.12
N SER A 273 22.17 0.83 9.44
CA SER A 273 22.66 -0.45 9.97
C SER A 273 22.78 -1.50 8.86
N PRO A 274 23.54 -2.58 9.07
CA PRO A 274 23.59 -3.70 8.13
C PRO A 274 22.22 -4.36 7.92
N GLU A 275 21.38 -4.39 8.97
CA GLU A 275 20.02 -4.92 8.92
C GLU A 275 19.15 -4.12 7.94
N ALA A 276 19.15 -2.78 8.05
CA ALA A 276 18.39 -1.92 7.16
C ALA A 276 18.82 -2.06 5.70
N TYR A 277 20.14 -2.08 5.45
CA TYR A 277 20.67 -2.20 4.09
C TYR A 277 20.41 -3.58 3.46
N ASN A 278 20.53 -4.65 4.23
CA ASN A 278 20.23 -5.99 3.75
C ASN A 278 18.73 -6.15 3.44
N ALA A 279 17.84 -5.67 4.32
CA ALA A 279 16.40 -5.70 4.09
C ALA A 279 16.00 -4.86 2.86
N TYR A 280 16.66 -3.71 2.64
CA TYR A 280 16.47 -2.90 1.43
C TYR A 280 16.80 -3.67 0.15
N LEU A 281 17.98 -4.30 0.07
CA LEU A 281 18.36 -5.10 -1.09
C LEU A 281 17.49 -6.35 -1.26
N GLU A 282 17.12 -6.99 -0.16
CA GLU A 282 16.22 -8.15 -0.17
C GLU A 282 14.82 -7.78 -0.66
N GLY A 283 14.30 -6.61 -0.27
CA GLY A 283 13.03 -6.09 -0.79
C GLY A 283 13.07 -5.84 -2.30
N ILE A 284 14.18 -5.30 -2.82
CA ILE A 284 14.37 -5.14 -4.27
C ILE A 284 14.41 -6.51 -4.95
N GLN A 285 15.19 -7.46 -4.44
CA GLN A 285 15.28 -8.81 -5.01
C GLN A 285 13.91 -9.51 -5.01
N ALA A 286 13.19 -9.47 -3.89
CA ALA A 286 11.84 -10.04 -3.78
C ALA A 286 10.86 -9.37 -4.76
N SER A 287 10.97 -8.05 -4.94
CA SER A 287 10.18 -7.30 -5.93
C SER A 287 10.48 -7.79 -7.35
N MET A 288 11.75 -7.92 -7.73
CA MET A 288 12.17 -8.42 -9.05
C MET A 288 11.67 -9.85 -9.30
N GLU A 289 11.78 -10.74 -8.31
CA GLU A 289 11.30 -12.12 -8.38
C GLU A 289 9.78 -12.19 -8.56
N MET A 290 9.01 -11.37 -7.84
CA MET A 290 7.55 -11.34 -7.96
C MET A 290 7.08 -10.98 -9.38
N TYR A 291 7.84 -10.13 -10.07
CA TYR A 291 7.56 -9.73 -11.45
C TYR A 291 8.24 -10.62 -12.51
N ASP A 292 8.94 -11.69 -12.10
CA ASP A 292 9.68 -12.61 -12.98
C ASP A 292 10.71 -11.88 -13.88
N VAL A 293 11.45 -10.92 -13.30
CA VAL A 293 12.53 -10.20 -13.99
C VAL A 293 13.90 -10.51 -13.39
N ASP A 294 14.91 -10.61 -14.24
CA ASP A 294 16.31 -10.74 -13.78
C ASP A 294 16.80 -9.39 -13.24
N GLY A 295 16.87 -9.30 -11.91
CA GLY A 295 17.34 -8.11 -11.19
C GLY A 295 18.87 -8.01 -11.06
N SER A 296 19.66 -8.93 -11.62
CA SER A 296 21.10 -9.03 -11.34
C SER A 296 21.86 -7.74 -11.65
N ASP A 297 21.63 -7.14 -12.82
CA ASP A 297 22.28 -5.88 -13.20
C ASP A 297 21.75 -4.70 -12.37
N TYR A 298 20.45 -4.70 -12.04
CA TYR A 298 19.81 -3.65 -11.22
C TYR A 298 20.38 -3.61 -9.81
N LEU A 299 20.51 -4.76 -9.15
CA LEU A 299 21.08 -4.88 -7.81
C LEU A 299 22.59 -4.66 -7.76
N ALA A 300 23.29 -4.70 -8.90
CA ALA A 300 24.71 -4.39 -8.99
C ALA A 300 24.99 -2.92 -9.30
N ASP A 301 23.97 -2.14 -9.72
CA ASP A 301 24.12 -0.75 -10.08
C ASP A 301 24.41 0.14 -8.86
N GLY A 302 25.33 1.10 -9.00
CA GLY A 302 25.75 1.96 -7.89
C GLY A 302 24.67 2.90 -7.37
N ALA A 303 23.65 3.23 -8.16
CA ALA A 303 22.50 4.02 -7.74
C ALA A 303 21.50 3.21 -6.90
N ILE A 304 21.62 1.87 -6.94
CA ILE A 304 20.78 0.94 -6.18
C ILE A 304 21.59 0.38 -5.00
N ALA A 305 22.74 -0.25 -5.27
CA ALA A 305 23.68 -0.76 -4.28
C ALA A 305 24.55 0.35 -3.67
N VAL A 306 23.90 1.35 -3.06
CA VAL A 306 24.54 2.55 -2.49
C VAL A 306 25.50 2.25 -1.34
N GLY A 307 25.35 1.09 -0.69
CA GLY A 307 26.10 0.70 0.49
C GLY A 307 25.48 1.21 1.79
N GLU A 308 25.72 0.48 2.88
CA GLU A 308 25.21 0.80 4.22
C GLU A 308 25.49 2.25 4.66
N GLY A 309 26.68 2.76 4.35
CA GLY A 309 27.11 4.11 4.74
C GLY A 309 26.45 5.26 3.97
N GLU A 310 25.86 4.98 2.81
CA GLU A 310 25.19 5.97 1.96
C GLU A 310 23.67 5.74 1.88
N LEU A 311 23.15 4.66 2.48
CA LEU A 311 21.72 4.41 2.53
C LEU A 311 21.00 5.59 3.22
N MET A 312 20.05 6.15 2.50
CA MET A 312 19.12 7.19 2.95
C MET A 312 17.68 6.69 2.80
N LEU A 313 16.77 7.30 3.56
CA LEU A 313 15.35 6.92 3.55
C LEU A 313 14.73 6.98 2.14
N HIS A 314 15.10 7.94 1.31
CA HIS A 314 14.56 8.06 -0.05
C HIS A 314 14.88 6.84 -0.94
N HIS A 315 16.01 6.14 -0.72
CA HIS A 315 16.33 4.94 -1.49
C HIS A 315 15.31 3.83 -1.15
N ILE A 316 15.02 3.63 0.14
CA ILE A 316 14.04 2.66 0.62
C ILE A 316 12.65 3.01 0.09
N MET A 317 12.25 4.28 0.24
CA MET A 317 10.91 4.74 -0.14
C MET A 317 10.69 4.74 -1.66
N LYS A 318 11.72 5.01 -2.47
CA LYS A 318 11.66 4.88 -3.93
C LYS A 318 11.34 3.45 -4.32
N GLU A 319 12.10 2.48 -3.81
CA GLU A 319 11.91 1.07 -4.19
C GLU A 319 10.60 0.49 -3.65
N LYS A 320 10.19 0.91 -2.45
CA LYS A 320 8.85 0.62 -1.90
C LYS A 320 7.75 1.21 -2.78
N TYR A 321 7.88 2.47 -3.22
CA TYR A 321 6.91 3.12 -4.10
C TYR A 321 6.77 2.41 -5.46
N ILE A 322 7.89 2.02 -6.07
CA ILE A 322 7.90 1.27 -7.33
C ILE A 322 7.19 -0.07 -7.16
N HIS A 323 7.49 -0.81 -6.08
CA HIS A 323 6.86 -2.09 -5.81
C HIS A 323 5.37 -1.96 -5.48
N ASN A 324 5.00 -0.98 -4.67
CA ASN A 324 3.63 -0.73 -4.24
C ASN A 324 2.83 0.08 -5.27
N PHE A 325 3.24 0.10 -6.55
CA PHE A 325 2.44 0.72 -7.59
C PHE A 325 1.00 0.18 -7.59
N LEU A 326 0.03 1.11 -7.63
CA LEU A 326 -1.42 0.87 -7.48
C LEU A 326 -1.92 0.44 -6.08
N ASN A 327 -1.04 0.35 -5.09
CA ASN A 327 -1.42 0.08 -3.71
C ASN A 327 -1.70 1.40 -2.95
N PRO A 328 -2.84 1.55 -2.25
CA PRO A 328 -3.16 2.75 -1.48
C PRO A 328 -2.15 3.05 -0.36
N GLU A 329 -1.36 2.07 0.06
CA GLU A 329 -0.28 2.24 1.04
C GLU A 329 0.74 3.32 0.62
N THR A 330 0.97 3.50 -0.69
CA THR A 330 1.85 4.57 -1.20
C THR A 330 1.38 5.97 -0.79
N PHE A 331 0.06 6.17 -0.70
CA PHE A 331 -0.49 7.45 -0.25
C PHE A 331 -0.42 7.60 1.27
N VAL A 332 -0.45 6.50 2.04
CA VAL A 332 -0.12 6.52 3.47
C VAL A 332 1.33 6.96 3.64
N ASP A 333 2.26 6.33 2.93
CA ASP A 333 3.69 6.65 2.96
C ASP A 333 3.97 8.12 2.67
N TYR A 334 3.38 8.67 1.60
CA TYR A 334 3.53 10.09 1.27
C TYR A 334 3.12 11.01 2.43
N ARG A 335 1.98 10.72 3.08
CA ARG A 335 1.47 11.52 4.19
C ARG A 335 2.33 11.38 5.46
N ARG A 336 2.82 10.17 5.77
CA ARG A 336 3.67 9.93 6.96
C ARG A 336 4.93 10.79 6.96
N TYR A 337 5.42 11.16 5.78
CA TYR A 337 6.59 12.01 5.60
C TYR A 337 6.26 13.38 4.99
N ASP A 338 5.02 13.84 5.12
CA ASP A 338 4.61 15.18 4.74
C ASP A 338 4.90 15.56 3.26
N PHE A 339 4.84 14.57 2.36
CA PHE A 339 5.19 14.73 0.95
C PHE A 339 6.60 15.31 0.73
N SER A 340 7.52 15.05 1.69
CA SER A 340 8.86 15.62 1.69
C SER A 340 9.65 15.20 0.45
N ASP A 341 10.19 16.18 -0.27
CA ASP A 341 11.04 15.98 -1.44
C ASP A 341 12.40 15.33 -1.07
N GLU A 342 12.79 15.38 0.21
CA GLU A 342 13.95 14.65 0.76
C GLU A 342 13.71 13.14 0.82
N VAL A 343 12.45 12.71 0.87
CA VAL A 343 12.04 11.30 0.94
C VAL A 343 11.52 10.81 -0.41
N PHE A 344 10.76 11.65 -1.12
CA PHE A 344 10.13 11.32 -2.40
C PHE A 344 10.64 12.26 -3.48
N THR A 345 11.85 11.98 -3.97
CA THR A 345 12.52 12.85 -4.94
C THR A 345 11.65 13.08 -6.18
N GLY A 346 11.46 14.35 -6.52
CA GLY A 346 10.73 14.76 -7.71
C GLY A 346 9.21 14.76 -7.53
N LEU A 347 8.70 14.43 -6.34
CA LEU A 347 7.27 14.44 -6.05
C LEU A 347 6.72 15.86 -6.13
N GLN A 348 5.86 16.08 -7.12
CA GLN A 348 5.22 17.37 -7.35
C GLN A 348 3.72 17.29 -7.14
N ILE A 349 3.18 18.34 -6.54
CA ILE A 349 1.74 18.53 -6.50
C ILE A 349 1.21 18.60 -7.93
N ARG A 350 -0.04 18.15 -8.13
CA ARG A 350 -0.75 18.31 -9.40
C ARG A 350 -0.52 19.71 -9.96
N LEU A 351 -0.29 19.81 -11.28
CA LEU A 351 -0.21 21.09 -11.95
C LEU A 351 -1.56 21.78 -11.81
N GLU A 352 -1.54 23.03 -11.36
CA GLU A 352 -2.73 23.87 -11.19
C GLU A 352 -2.52 25.17 -11.96
N GLU A 353 -3.52 25.61 -12.72
CA GLU A 353 -3.44 26.90 -13.38
C GLU A 353 -3.88 28.00 -12.41
N ALA A 354 -3.18 29.14 -12.41
CA ALA A 354 -3.52 30.27 -11.53
C ALA A 354 -4.91 30.89 -11.81
N SER A 355 -5.54 30.54 -12.94
CA SER A 355 -6.92 30.88 -13.27
C SER A 355 -7.96 29.93 -12.68
N ASP A 356 -7.52 28.78 -12.15
CA ASP A 356 -8.42 27.82 -11.52
C ASP A 356 -8.81 28.34 -10.13
N ASP A 357 -10.11 28.53 -9.90
CA ASP A 357 -10.70 28.86 -8.59
C ASP A 357 -10.70 27.61 -7.70
N SER A 358 -9.52 27.00 -7.53
CA SER A 358 -9.29 25.78 -6.75
C SER A 358 -9.28 26.13 -5.27
N GLU A 359 -10.25 25.60 -4.53
CA GLU A 359 -10.39 25.80 -3.07
C GLU A 359 -9.11 25.40 -2.30
N PHE A 360 -8.32 24.47 -2.86
CA PHE A 360 -7.13 23.89 -2.23
C PHE A 360 -5.86 24.07 -3.09
N PHE A 361 -5.74 25.21 -3.76
CA PHE A 361 -4.55 25.55 -4.57
C PHE A 361 -3.27 25.47 -3.74
N GLY A 362 -2.24 24.81 -4.29
CA GLY A 362 -0.94 24.62 -3.67
C GLY A 362 -0.92 23.71 -2.44
N GLN A 363 -1.99 22.93 -2.21
CA GLN A 363 -2.11 22.06 -1.04
C GLN A 363 -2.31 20.59 -1.42
N TRP A 364 -1.57 19.74 -0.72
CA TRP A 364 -1.71 18.29 -0.82
C TRP A 364 -3.01 17.81 -0.19
N PHE A 365 -3.68 16.88 -0.87
CA PHE A 365 -4.77 16.14 -0.26
C PHE A 365 -4.19 15.10 0.69
N ARG A 366 -4.81 14.98 1.87
CA ARG A 366 -4.40 14.12 2.97
C ARG A 366 -5.47 13.13 3.42
N ARG A 367 -6.71 13.35 3.02
CA ARG A 367 -7.86 12.48 3.32
C ARG A 367 -8.92 12.60 2.24
N ALA A 368 -9.77 11.59 2.13
CA ALA A 368 -11.01 11.70 1.37
C ALA A 368 -12.10 12.38 2.21
N ILE A 369 -13.07 12.97 1.52
CA ILE A 369 -14.32 13.39 2.16
C ILE A 369 -15.25 12.18 2.35
N TYR A 370 -16.10 12.24 3.36
CA TYR A 370 -17.13 11.22 3.55
C TYR A 370 -18.06 11.16 2.32
N PRO A 371 -18.54 9.96 1.95
CA PRO A 371 -19.47 9.82 0.84
C PRO A 371 -20.74 10.66 1.04
N SER A 372 -21.21 11.29 -0.04
CA SER A 372 -22.45 12.09 -0.01
C SER A 372 -23.68 11.28 0.45
N THR A 373 -23.68 9.97 0.21
CA THR A 373 -24.72 9.06 0.71
C THR A 373 -24.74 8.97 2.22
N GLU A 374 -23.57 9.01 2.88
CA GLU A 374 -23.48 8.99 4.34
C GLU A 374 -23.88 10.35 4.92
N LEU A 375 -23.47 11.45 4.29
CA LEU A 375 -23.95 12.79 4.67
C LEU A 375 -25.48 12.89 4.67
N ASN A 376 -26.14 12.27 3.68
CA ASN A 376 -27.60 12.28 3.59
C ASN A 376 -28.29 11.34 4.59
N ARG A 377 -27.61 10.30 5.08
CA ARG A 377 -28.19 9.24 5.92
C ARG A 377 -27.84 9.36 7.39
N ASN A 378 -26.71 9.96 7.71
CA ASN A 378 -26.14 10.07 9.05
C ASN A 378 -25.53 11.46 9.28
N GLU A 379 -26.23 12.50 8.82
CA GLU A 379 -25.76 13.89 8.71
C GLU A 379 -25.10 14.40 9.99
N ALA A 380 -25.73 14.19 11.16
CA ALA A 380 -25.23 14.71 12.43
C ALA A 380 -23.84 14.15 12.78
N ASN A 381 -23.59 12.86 12.53
CA ASN A 381 -22.29 12.24 12.78
C ASN A 381 -21.27 12.68 11.72
N VAL A 382 -21.65 12.78 10.45
CA VAL A 382 -20.76 13.28 9.39
C VAL A 382 -20.31 14.71 9.66
N VAL A 383 -21.24 15.62 9.95
CA VAL A 383 -20.94 17.03 10.23
C VAL A 383 -20.05 17.19 11.46
N ALA A 384 -20.21 16.32 12.48
CA ALA A 384 -19.38 16.36 13.68
C ALA A 384 -17.93 15.88 13.46
N ASN A 385 -17.67 15.09 12.42
CA ASN A 385 -16.37 14.46 12.18
C ASN A 385 -15.65 14.95 10.92
N GLN A 386 -16.38 15.48 9.93
CA GLN A 386 -15.81 15.87 8.65
C GLN A 386 -14.75 16.97 8.80
N GLN A 387 -13.66 16.82 8.05
CA GLN A 387 -12.61 17.81 7.89
C GLN A 387 -12.36 18.07 6.41
N THR A 388 -11.63 19.13 6.11
CA THR A 388 -11.26 19.44 4.71
C THR A 388 -10.30 18.36 4.17
N PRO A 389 -10.26 18.14 2.84
CA PRO A 389 -9.36 17.16 2.23
C PRO A 389 -7.87 17.39 2.50
N VAL A 390 -7.46 18.62 2.86
CA VAL A 390 -6.07 19.02 3.11
C VAL A 390 -5.65 18.88 4.58
N THR A 391 -6.58 18.51 5.46
CA THR A 391 -6.30 18.26 6.88
C THR A 391 -5.73 16.85 7.05
N GLY A 392 -4.57 16.69 7.72
CA GLY A 392 -3.97 15.38 8.00
C GLY A 392 -4.85 14.55 8.93
N VAL A 393 -4.97 13.24 8.69
CA VAL A 393 -5.65 12.28 9.60
C VAL A 393 -4.95 12.22 10.97
N TRP A 394 -5.54 11.60 11.99
CA TRP A 394 -4.96 11.65 13.34
C TRP A 394 -3.48 11.23 13.43
N TRP A 395 -3.01 10.24 12.66
CA TRP A 395 -1.58 9.87 12.67
C TRP A 395 -0.67 10.76 11.78
N ASP A 396 -1.24 11.52 10.85
CA ASP A 396 -0.56 12.41 9.88
C ASP A 396 -0.36 13.80 10.51
N ASN A 397 0.83 14.03 11.05
CA ASN A 397 1.19 15.20 11.87
C ASN A 397 1.92 16.30 11.08
#